data_AF-A0A8T0T549-F1
#
_entry.id   AF-A0A8T0T549-F1
#
_cell.length_a   1.000
_cell.length_b   1.000
_cell.length_c   1.000
_cell.angle_alpha   90.00
_cell.angle_beta   90.00
_cell.angle_gamma   90.00
#
_symmetry.space_group_name_H-M   'P 1'
#
loop_
_entity.id
_entity.type
_entity.pdbx_description
1 polymer ?
#
loop_
_entity_poly.entity_id
_entity_poly.type
_entity_poly.pdbx_seq_one_letter_code
_entity_poly.pdbx_strand_id
1 'polypeptide(L)'
;MQGPEPSLGRKKAFQCQCVQNKNSDPDDIMSEVYENGPVEVAFNVCEDFAHYKSGAYKHITGGMMGGHAVKLIGWGTSDAGEDYWLLANQWNRGWGDDGYFKIIRGRNECGIEEDVVAGMPSTKNMVRNYGGSFGTAVV
;
A
#
# COMPACT_ATOMS: atom_id res chain seq x y z
N MET A 1 7.30 -14.12 51.79
CA MET A 1 6.70 -12.93 51.15
C MET A 1 6.85 -13.11 49.65
N GLN A 2 5.78 -13.48 48.97
CA GLN A 2 5.75 -13.59 47.50
C GLN A 2 5.65 -12.15 46.96
N GLY A 3 6.58 -11.74 46.10
CA GLY A 3 6.49 -10.44 45.43
C GLY A 3 5.27 -10.37 44.49
N PRO A 4 4.80 -9.17 44.14
CA PRO A 4 3.67 -9.03 43.23
C PRO A 4 4.03 -9.61 41.85
N GLU A 5 3.18 -10.55 41.39
CA GLU A 5 3.19 -11.08 40.02
C GLU A 5 3.11 -9.92 39.01
N PRO A 6 3.89 -9.94 37.91
CA PRO A 6 3.78 -8.93 36.87
C PRO A 6 2.40 -9.03 36.22
N SER A 7 1.62 -7.95 36.27
CA SER A 7 0.35 -7.86 35.54
C SER A 7 0.64 -8.01 34.05
N LEU A 8 0.32 -9.17 33.49
CA LEU A 8 0.46 -9.47 32.07
C LEU A 8 -0.40 -8.48 31.28
N GLY A 9 0.24 -7.44 30.74
CA GLY A 9 -0.43 -6.43 29.93
C GLY A 9 -1.23 -7.10 28.82
N ARG A 10 -2.52 -6.77 28.70
CA ARG A 10 -3.38 -7.31 27.64
C ARG A 10 -2.72 -7.06 26.29
N LYS A 11 -2.27 -8.14 25.63
CA LYS A 11 -1.76 -8.11 24.26
C LYS A 11 -2.85 -7.48 23.38
N LYS A 12 -2.59 -6.31 22.82
CA LYS A 12 -3.47 -5.70 21.80
C LYS A 12 -3.31 -6.51 20.53
N ALA A 13 -4.21 -7.47 20.30
CA ALA A 13 -4.22 -8.28 19.09
C ALA A 13 -5.15 -7.63 18.05
N PHE A 14 -4.58 -7.10 16.97
CA PHE A 14 -5.36 -6.72 15.80
C PHE A 14 -5.72 -8.01 15.05
N GLN A 15 -7.01 -8.27 14.89
CA GLN A 15 -7.49 -9.36 14.06
C GLN A 15 -7.93 -8.76 12.72
N CYS A 16 -7.61 -9.34 11.57
CA CYS A 16 -8.17 -8.88 10.30
C CYS A 16 -9.59 -9.45 10.14
N GLN A 17 -10.55 -8.63 9.69
CA GLN A 17 -11.93 -9.06 9.53
C GLN A 17 -12.14 -9.87 8.25
N CYS A 18 -11.39 -9.58 7.20
CA CYS A 18 -11.15 -10.42 6.01
C CYS A 18 -10.07 -9.74 5.13
N VAL A 19 -9.18 -10.54 4.52
CA VAL A 19 -8.27 -10.10 3.45
C VAL A 19 -8.94 -10.43 2.13
N GLN A 20 -9.01 -9.49 1.20
CA GLN A 20 -9.68 -9.68 -0.09
C GLN A 20 -8.76 -9.27 -1.23
N ASN A 21 -8.71 -10.08 -2.28
CA ASN A 21 -8.23 -9.63 -3.59
C ASN A 21 -9.28 -8.68 -4.16
N LYS A 22 -8.83 -7.50 -4.59
CA LYS A 22 -9.71 -6.51 -5.22
C LYS A 22 -9.78 -6.76 -6.73
N ASN A 23 -10.82 -6.21 -7.35
CA ASN A 23 -10.93 -6.18 -8.80
C ASN A 23 -9.76 -5.37 -9.37
N SER A 24 -9.28 -5.75 -10.55
CA SER A 24 -8.20 -5.07 -11.25
C SER A 24 -8.64 -3.79 -11.98
N ASP A 25 -9.91 -3.42 -11.89
CA ASP A 25 -10.42 -2.15 -12.41
C ASP A 25 -9.80 -0.97 -11.62
N PRO A 26 -9.11 -0.03 -12.28
CA PRO A 26 -8.57 1.15 -11.63
C PRO A 26 -9.59 1.93 -10.79
N ASP A 27 -10.86 1.99 -11.20
CA ASP A 27 -11.90 2.72 -10.45
C ASP A 27 -12.22 2.03 -9.11
N ASP A 28 -12.21 0.71 -9.08
CA ASP A 28 -12.40 -0.07 -7.85
C ASP A 28 -11.20 0.09 -6.91
N ILE A 29 -9.97 0.08 -7.45
CA ILE A 29 -8.74 0.29 -6.68
C ILE A 29 -8.72 1.71 -6.09
N MET A 30 -9.05 2.74 -6.88
CA MET A 30 -9.17 4.12 -6.41
C MET A 30 -10.21 4.24 -5.29
N SER A 31 -11.36 3.60 -5.45
CA SER A 31 -12.43 3.60 -4.46
C SER A 31 -11.97 2.97 -3.14
N GLU A 32 -11.29 1.83 -3.19
CA GLU A 32 -10.75 1.19 -1.98
C GLU A 32 -9.75 2.08 -1.26
N VAL A 33 -8.83 2.70 -2.00
CA VAL A 33 -7.80 3.57 -1.41
C VAL A 33 -8.42 4.83 -0.82
N TYR A 34 -9.45 5.38 -1.47
CA TYR A 34 -10.20 6.55 -0.98
C TYR A 34 -10.94 6.24 0.33
N GLU A 35 -11.68 5.13 0.37
CA GLU A 35 -12.60 4.80 1.46
C GLU A 35 -11.88 4.15 2.65
N ASN A 36 -10.93 3.26 2.37
CA ASN A 36 -10.33 2.36 3.36
C ASN A 36 -8.82 2.59 3.58
N GLY A 37 -8.20 3.46 2.79
CA GLY A 37 -6.79 3.82 2.91
C GLY A 37 -5.85 2.94 2.09
N PRO A 38 -4.52 3.02 2.32
CA PRO A 38 -3.53 2.35 1.48
C PRO A 38 -3.75 0.84 1.33
N VAL A 39 -3.44 0.32 0.14
CA VAL A 39 -3.52 -1.10 -0.21
C VAL A 39 -2.15 -1.66 -0.55
N GLU A 40 -1.99 -2.98 -0.41
CA GLU A 40 -0.82 -3.70 -0.92
C GLU A 40 -1.07 -4.04 -2.39
N VAL A 41 -0.06 -3.85 -3.23
CA VAL A 41 -0.06 -4.30 -4.63
C VAL A 41 1.26 -4.98 -4.95
N ALA A 42 1.26 -5.88 -5.94
CA ALA A 42 2.48 -6.45 -6.49
C ALA A 42 2.63 -6.11 -7.97
N PHE A 43 3.88 -5.98 -8.44
CA PHE A 43 4.19 -5.82 -9.86
C PHE A 43 5.52 -6.47 -10.23
N ASN A 44 5.74 -6.65 -11.52
CA ASN A 44 6.98 -7.14 -12.07
C ASN A 44 8.02 -6.02 -12.15
N VAL A 45 9.12 -6.16 -11.41
CA VAL A 45 10.28 -5.26 -11.50
C VAL A 45 11.12 -5.66 -12.69
N CYS A 46 11.44 -4.68 -13.53
CA CYS A 46 12.43 -4.80 -14.60
C CYS A 46 13.73 -4.06 -14.24
N GLU A 47 14.82 -4.35 -14.94
CA GLU A 47 16.14 -3.77 -14.68
C GLU A 47 16.14 -2.22 -14.70
N ASP A 48 15.38 -1.61 -15.61
CA ASP A 48 15.26 -0.15 -15.70
C ASP A 48 14.56 0.48 -14.49
N PHE A 49 13.64 -0.23 -13.84
CA PHE A 49 12.98 0.25 -12.61
C PHE A 49 13.96 0.49 -11.46
N ALA A 50 15.00 -0.34 -11.34
CA ALA A 50 16.02 -0.17 -10.30
C ALA A 50 16.71 1.21 -10.38
N HIS A 51 16.71 1.82 -11.56
CA HIS A 51 17.30 3.13 -11.84
C HIS A 51 16.31 4.30 -11.79
N TYR A 52 15.04 4.07 -11.43
CA TYR A 52 14.01 5.09 -11.33
C TYR A 52 14.45 6.28 -10.47
N LYS A 53 14.04 7.49 -10.90
CA LYS A 53 14.29 8.76 -10.20
C LYS A 53 13.02 9.59 -10.00
N SER A 54 12.21 9.73 -11.04
CA SER A 54 11.02 10.58 -11.01
C SER A 54 10.12 10.32 -12.22
N GLY A 55 8.93 10.91 -12.24
CA GLY A 55 7.95 10.76 -13.33
C GLY A 55 7.10 9.50 -13.19
N ALA A 56 6.14 9.28 -14.09
CA ALA A 56 5.38 8.04 -14.11
C ALA A 56 6.19 6.97 -14.84
N TYR A 57 6.62 5.94 -14.10
CA TYR A 57 7.38 4.83 -14.62
C TYR A 57 6.56 4.04 -15.63
N LYS A 58 7.21 3.73 -16.75
CA LYS A 58 6.80 2.78 -17.76
C LYS A 58 8.04 1.98 -18.14
N HIS A 59 7.91 0.68 -18.26
CA HIS A 59 9.02 -0.16 -18.70
C HIS A 59 9.40 0.16 -20.15
N ILE A 60 10.70 0.33 -20.40
CA ILE A 60 11.24 0.62 -21.74
C ILE A 60 12.31 -0.41 -22.13
N THR A 61 13.19 -0.79 -21.20
CA THR A 61 14.36 -1.62 -21.50
C THR A 61 14.75 -2.53 -20.34
N GLY A 62 15.43 -3.64 -20.66
CA GLY A 62 15.97 -4.55 -19.65
C GLY A 62 15.05 -5.73 -19.35
N GLY A 63 15.60 -6.74 -18.69
CA GLY A 63 14.89 -7.97 -18.38
C GLY A 63 13.96 -7.84 -17.15
N MET A 64 12.97 -8.74 -17.06
CA MET A 64 12.23 -8.95 -15.82
C MET A 64 13.15 -9.55 -14.76
N MET A 65 13.20 -8.93 -13.58
CA MET A 65 14.02 -9.36 -12.45
C MET A 65 13.21 -10.19 -11.44
N GLY A 66 11.90 -9.96 -11.34
CA GLY A 66 10.99 -10.70 -10.46
C GLY A 66 9.81 -9.86 -9.99
N GLY A 67 8.96 -10.45 -9.14
CA GLY A 67 7.83 -9.76 -8.50
C GLY A 67 8.24 -8.96 -7.26
N HIS A 68 7.57 -7.83 -7.01
CA HIS A 68 7.83 -6.95 -5.87
C HIS A 68 6.52 -6.39 -5.31
N ALA A 69 6.31 -6.53 -4.00
CA ALA A 69 5.14 -6.00 -3.31
C ALA A 69 5.43 -4.61 -2.73
N VAL A 70 4.49 -3.68 -2.87
CA VAL A 70 4.63 -2.26 -2.49
C VAL A 70 3.30 -1.71 -1.98
N LYS A 71 3.36 -0.56 -1.32
CA LYS A 71 2.17 0.11 -0.77
C LYS A 71 1.66 1.18 -1.71
N LEU A 72 0.45 1.00 -2.24
CA LEU A 72 -0.23 2.00 -3.05
C LEU A 72 -0.99 2.95 -2.12
N ILE A 73 -0.69 4.25 -2.24
CA ILE A 73 -1.16 5.29 -1.29
C ILE A 73 -2.00 6.38 -1.95
N GLY A 74 -2.12 6.38 -3.27
CA GLY A 74 -2.89 7.37 -4.01
C GLY A 74 -2.69 7.26 -5.51
N TRP A 75 -3.23 8.24 -6.23
CA TRP A 75 -3.16 8.37 -7.68
C TRP A 75 -3.18 9.85 -8.08
N GLY A 76 -2.96 10.12 -9.36
CA GLY A 76 -3.14 11.44 -9.92
C GLY A 76 -2.97 11.45 -11.43
N THR A 77 -2.94 12.66 -11.98
CA THR A 77 -2.65 12.93 -13.39
C THR A 77 -1.54 13.96 -13.41
N SER A 78 -0.47 13.68 -14.16
CA SER A 78 0.63 14.64 -14.32
C SER A 78 0.20 15.85 -15.17
N ASP A 79 0.99 16.93 -15.14
CA ASP A 79 0.75 18.11 -15.99
C ASP A 79 0.75 17.77 -17.49
N ALA A 80 1.41 16.66 -17.88
CA ALA A 80 1.43 16.15 -19.24
C ALA A 80 0.18 15.31 -19.60
N GLY A 81 -0.78 15.17 -18.68
CA GLY A 81 -2.01 14.39 -18.86
C GLY A 81 -1.84 12.88 -18.65
N GLU A 82 -0.75 12.46 -18.01
CA GLU A 82 -0.47 11.04 -17.78
C GLU A 82 -0.95 10.60 -16.39
N ASP A 83 -1.87 9.64 -16.39
CA ASP A 83 -2.43 9.04 -15.18
C ASP A 83 -1.44 8.09 -14.51
N TYR A 84 -1.32 8.21 -13.19
CA TYR A 84 -0.39 7.41 -12.40
C TYR A 84 -0.97 6.93 -11.07
N TRP A 85 -0.43 5.82 -10.59
CA TRP A 85 -0.48 5.39 -9.19
C TRP A 85 0.69 5.99 -8.42
N LEU A 86 0.49 6.39 -7.17
CA LEU A 86 1.52 6.86 -6.25
C LEU A 86 1.79 5.77 -5.21
N LEU A 87 3.05 5.36 -5.09
CA LEU A 87 3.44 4.23 -4.26
C LEU A 87 4.60 4.59 -3.32
N ALA A 88 4.56 4.03 -2.13
CA ALA A 88 5.67 4.04 -1.18
C ALA A 88 6.47 2.74 -1.33
N ASN A 89 7.77 2.87 -1.64
CA ASN A 89 8.68 1.74 -1.75
C ASN A 89 9.40 1.47 -0.41
N GLN A 90 10.02 0.31 -0.29
CA GLN A 90 10.75 -0.16 0.88
C GLN A 90 12.28 -0.17 0.70
N TRP A 91 12.82 0.64 -0.21
CA TRP A 91 14.25 0.69 -0.55
C TRP A 91 14.98 1.94 -0.02
N ASN A 92 14.57 2.41 1.16
CA ASN A 92 15.02 3.66 1.78
C ASN A 92 14.66 4.92 0.98
N ARG A 93 14.80 6.08 1.63
CA ARG A 93 14.49 7.39 1.06
C ARG A 93 15.47 7.86 -0.04
N GLY A 94 16.65 7.23 -0.14
CA GLY A 94 17.64 7.58 -1.15
C GLY A 94 17.32 7.05 -2.56
N TRP A 95 16.28 6.22 -2.68
CA TRP A 95 15.81 5.67 -3.95
C TRP A 95 14.59 6.43 -4.46
N GLY A 96 14.47 6.59 -5.78
CA GLY A 96 13.34 7.27 -6.41
C GLY A 96 13.15 8.71 -5.93
N ASP A 97 11.89 9.11 -5.76
CA ASP A 97 11.48 10.42 -5.28
C ASP A 97 11.25 10.35 -3.77
N ASP A 98 12.32 10.47 -2.97
CA ASP A 98 12.29 10.36 -1.51
C ASP A 98 11.74 9.01 -0.97
N GLY A 99 12.00 7.92 -1.69
CA GLY A 99 11.46 6.59 -1.39
C GLY A 99 10.10 6.28 -2.03
N TYR A 100 9.54 7.23 -2.77
CA TYR A 100 8.30 7.07 -3.52
C TYR A 100 8.56 6.88 -5.00
N PHE A 101 7.56 6.35 -5.69
CA PHE A 101 7.54 6.33 -7.14
C PHE A 101 6.12 6.44 -7.67
N LYS A 102 6.03 6.78 -8.95
CA LYS A 102 4.81 6.77 -9.72
C LYS A 102 4.93 5.74 -10.83
N ILE A 103 3.85 5.06 -11.16
CA ILE A 103 3.76 4.10 -12.29
C ILE A 103 2.47 4.37 -13.06
N ILE A 104 2.47 4.13 -14.38
CA ILE A 104 1.30 4.36 -15.23
C ILE A 104 0.07 3.60 -14.69
N ARG A 105 -1.05 4.33 -14.57
CA ARG A 105 -2.35 3.80 -14.16
C ARG A 105 -3.25 3.54 -15.38
N GLY A 106 -4.12 2.54 -15.28
CA GLY A 106 -5.12 2.18 -16.29
C GLY A 106 -4.58 1.41 -17.48
N ARG A 107 -3.34 0.90 -17.37
CA ARG A 107 -2.71 0.06 -18.39
C ARG A 107 -2.19 -1.26 -17.82
N ASN A 108 -2.44 -1.51 -16.54
CA ASN A 108 -1.87 -2.63 -15.80
C ASN A 108 -0.35 -2.75 -16.04
N GLU A 109 0.35 -1.61 -15.99
CA GLU A 109 1.78 -1.54 -16.27
C GLU A 109 2.53 -2.46 -15.32
N CYS A 110 3.33 -3.37 -15.88
CA CYS A 110 4.03 -4.40 -15.12
C CYS A 110 3.14 -5.30 -14.23
N GLY A 111 1.82 -5.38 -14.47
CA GLY A 111 0.89 -6.19 -13.69
C GLY A 111 0.43 -5.54 -12.37
N ILE A 112 0.71 -4.24 -12.15
CA ILE A 112 0.46 -3.54 -10.87
C ILE A 112 -1.02 -3.55 -10.43
N GLU A 113 -1.96 -3.78 -11.34
CA GLU A 113 -3.40 -3.76 -11.06
C GLU A 113 -3.99 -5.17 -10.82
N GLU A 114 -3.20 -6.25 -10.97
CA GLU A 114 -3.69 -7.64 -10.87
C GLU A 114 -3.78 -8.13 -9.42
N ASP A 115 -2.74 -7.92 -8.63
CA ASP A 115 -2.58 -8.47 -7.28
C ASP A 115 -2.78 -7.40 -6.20
N VAL A 116 -3.98 -6.81 -6.18
CA VAL A 116 -4.36 -5.78 -5.19
C VAL A 116 -5.00 -6.43 -3.97
N VAL A 117 -4.39 -6.22 -2.81
CA VAL A 117 -4.82 -6.82 -1.54
C VAL A 117 -5.08 -5.75 -0.49
N ALA A 118 -6.24 -5.84 0.15
CA ALA A 118 -6.61 -4.98 1.27
C ALA A 118 -7.26 -5.80 2.39
N GLY A 119 -7.26 -5.24 3.60
CA GLY A 119 -7.89 -5.87 4.75
C GLY A 119 -8.28 -4.86 5.82
N MET A 120 -9.47 -5.05 6.39
CA MET A 120 -9.97 -4.18 7.46
C MET A 120 -9.62 -4.73 8.84
N PRO A 121 -9.06 -3.90 9.74
CA PRO A 121 -8.80 -4.32 11.11
C PRO A 121 -10.12 -4.51 11.87
N SER A 122 -10.25 -5.65 12.52
CA SER A 122 -11.33 -5.97 13.45
C SER A 122 -11.25 -5.08 14.69
N THR A 123 -12.38 -4.49 15.04
CA THR A 123 -12.52 -3.69 16.25
C THR A 123 -12.67 -4.53 17.52
N LYS A 124 -12.75 -5.87 17.43
CA LYS A 124 -13.12 -6.76 18.55
C LYS A 124 -12.19 -6.66 19.77
N ASN A 125 -10.92 -6.33 19.57
CA ASN A 125 -9.93 -6.19 20.65
C ASN A 125 -9.45 -4.75 20.84
N MET A 126 -10.07 -3.78 20.15
CA MET A 126 -9.74 -2.37 20.31
C MET A 126 -10.38 -1.87 21.61
N VAL A 127 -9.56 -1.55 22.61
CA VAL A 127 -10.02 -0.92 23.86
C VAL A 127 -10.66 0.43 23.49
N ARG A 128 -12.00 0.50 23.51
CA ARG A 128 -12.77 1.74 23.37
C ARG A 128 -12.67 2.56 24.66
N ASN A 129 -11.51 3.17 24.89
CA ASN A 129 -11.39 4.26 25.84
C ASN A 129 -11.24 5.54 25.03
N TYR A 130 -12.33 6.08 24.47
CA TYR A 130 -12.51 7.51 24.19
C TYR A 130 -13.95 7.69 23.70
N GLY A 131 -14.76 8.40 24.48
CA GLY A 131 -15.98 9.02 23.97
C GLY A 131 -15.56 10.15 23.03
N GLY A 132 -15.63 9.91 21.73
CA GLY A 132 -15.25 10.87 20.71
C GLY A 132 -15.19 10.20 19.34
N SER A 133 -15.72 10.89 18.34
CA SER A 133 -15.92 10.45 16.94
C SER A 133 -14.79 9.61 16.35
N PHE A 134 -15.18 8.59 15.58
CA PHE A 134 -14.32 7.62 14.90
C PHE A 134 -13.29 8.31 13.99
N GLY A 135 -12.00 8.09 14.29
CA GLY A 135 -10.91 8.23 13.33
C GLY A 135 -10.43 6.84 12.96
N THR A 136 -10.35 6.56 11.66
CA THR A 136 -9.78 5.33 11.09
C THR A 136 -8.37 5.13 11.63
N ALA A 137 -8.09 3.95 12.18
CA ALA A 137 -6.72 3.58 12.54
C ALA A 137 -5.96 3.24 11.25
N VAL A 138 -5.05 4.13 10.85
CA VAL A 138 -4.11 3.88 9.76
C VAL A 138 -2.86 3.23 10.35
N VAL A 139 -2.42 2.10 9.77
CA VAL A 139 -1.14 1.44 10.07
C VAL A 139 -0.02 2.09 9.28
#